data_AF-A0A968N0R1-F1
#
_entry.id   AF-A0A968N0R1-F1
#
_cell.length_a   1.000
_cell.length_b   1.000
_cell.length_c   1.000
_cell.angle_alpha   90.00
_cell.angle_beta   90.00
_cell.angle_gamma   90.00
#
_symmetry.space_group_name_H-M   'P 1'
#
loop_
_entity.id
_entity.type
_entity.pdbx_description
1 polymer ?
#
loop_
_entity_poly.entity_id
_entity_poly.type
_entity_poly.pdbx_seq_one_letter_code
_entity_poly.pdbx_strand_id
1 'polypeptide(L)'
;MKNWLVGLLTLLLCLGLGGCGGGDRIPNTTGTTLDAQTGTGNLSEAAPPAVIRQLQPALANYQPQVAIASPANGATLQDTRVAVELTVSDLPIYKDATLGLGPHLHLYLDEQPPQDIYDLDQPIVFDDLEPGTHTLRVFAVRPWQESFKNAGAYAESSFNVFTPTPGHTPAADQPVLTYSSPRGRYGAEPILLDFYLANAPLHLVAQEDPDDAVRDWRVRVTVNNQSFTLNEWQPVYLQGFQPGTNWLKLELIDEDGLPLGNSFNATARLITYDPDFEDAIAQLTRGELSVEAARGIVEPGYQPPAPEPSKSAVSPTDSQVTPPEPPAEPEAPTTPELTEDEPESPPSLPEPADESESTATSPETSLEPEISTPSTTLPVMDEGAAADEVPAMTPESDAAAETEPETVPETGVDSIDESDGDAAAAVPATEPTLPTQPEALFAG
;
A
#
# COMPACT_ATOMS: atom_id res chain seq x y z
N MET A 1 -0.78 -74.11 21.05
CA MET A 1 -1.60 -72.91 21.31
C MET A 1 -0.79 -71.71 20.81
N LYS A 2 -0.64 -71.42 19.51
CA LYS A 2 -1.55 -71.48 18.36
C LYS A 2 -2.69 -70.44 18.50
N ASN A 3 -2.47 -69.28 17.88
CA ASN A 3 -3.45 -68.39 17.29
C ASN A 3 -4.35 -67.54 18.21
N TRP A 4 -3.79 -66.68 19.07
CA TRP A 4 -4.63 -65.63 19.68
C TRP A 4 -3.93 -64.32 20.03
N LEU A 5 -3.05 -63.81 19.15
CA LEU A 5 -2.56 -62.42 19.31
C LEU A 5 -2.38 -61.65 17.99
N VAL A 6 -2.80 -62.22 16.85
CA VAL A 6 -2.74 -61.57 15.52
C VAL A 6 -4.13 -61.15 15.02
N GLY A 7 -5.20 -61.42 15.81
CA GLY A 7 -6.59 -61.16 15.43
C GLY A 7 -7.15 -59.78 15.83
N LEU A 8 -6.37 -58.92 16.50
CA LEU A 8 -6.87 -57.61 16.98
C LEU A 8 -6.24 -56.42 16.24
N LEU A 9 -5.28 -56.65 15.33
CA LEU A 9 -4.62 -55.60 14.54
C LEU A 9 -5.05 -55.59 13.05
N THR A 10 -5.95 -56.49 12.63
CA THR A 10 -6.46 -56.56 11.24
C THR A 10 -7.98 -56.41 11.11
N LEU A 11 -8.68 -56.04 12.20
CA LEU A 11 -10.11 -55.69 12.18
C LEU A 11 -10.39 -54.19 12.33
N LEU A 12 -9.35 -53.34 12.34
CA LEU A 12 -9.49 -51.88 12.33
C LEU A 12 -9.02 -51.23 11.02
N LEU A 13 -8.93 -52.01 9.94
CA LEU A 13 -8.43 -51.56 8.63
C LEU A 13 -9.39 -51.85 7.44
N CYS A 14 -10.68 -52.11 7.67
CA CYS A 14 -11.61 -52.47 6.59
C CYS A 14 -13.04 -51.87 6.66
N LEU A 15 -13.27 -50.76 7.37
CA LEU A 15 -14.58 -50.09 7.35
C LEU A 15 -14.42 -48.60 7.04
N GLY A 16 -14.55 -48.25 5.76
CA GLY A 16 -14.60 -46.86 5.31
C GLY A 16 -14.42 -46.63 3.80
N LEU A 17 -14.94 -47.51 2.94
CA LEU A 17 -15.11 -47.20 1.51
C LEU A 17 -16.58 -47.33 1.12
N GLY A 18 -17.14 -46.19 0.70
CA GLY A 18 -18.50 -45.94 0.21
C GLY A 18 -18.91 -44.54 0.68
N GLY A 19 -18.95 -43.48 -0.12
CA GLY A 19 -19.12 -43.33 -1.56
C GLY A 19 -20.50 -42.71 -1.83
N CYS A 20 -20.55 -41.41 -2.12
CA CYS A 20 -21.47 -40.78 -3.08
C CYS A 20 -21.11 -39.30 -3.26
N GLY A 21 -21.20 -38.85 -4.51
CA GLY A 21 -20.70 -37.58 -5.00
C GLY A 21 -21.52 -36.37 -4.58
N GLY A 22 -20.79 -35.32 -4.23
CA GLY A 22 -21.20 -33.94 -4.34
C GLY A 22 -20.02 -33.22 -4.98
N GLY A 23 -20.20 -32.72 -6.19
CA GLY A 23 -19.19 -31.89 -6.84
C GLY A 23 -19.13 -30.56 -6.12
N ASP A 24 -18.36 -30.49 -5.04
CA ASP A 24 -18.05 -29.23 -4.37
C ASP A 24 -17.02 -28.50 -5.22
N ARG A 25 -17.58 -27.54 -5.94
CA ARG A 25 -16.89 -26.42 -6.55
C ARG A 25 -15.84 -25.92 -5.56
N ILE A 26 -14.59 -25.82 -6.04
CA ILE A 26 -13.60 -24.91 -5.49
C ILE A 26 -14.34 -23.59 -5.26
N PRO A 27 -14.43 -23.05 -4.03
CA PRO A 27 -14.94 -21.70 -3.88
C PRO A 27 -13.97 -20.82 -4.66
N ASN A 28 -14.44 -20.32 -5.80
CA ASN A 28 -13.85 -19.14 -6.41
C ASN A 28 -13.69 -18.14 -5.27
N THR A 29 -12.47 -17.67 -5.08
CA THR A 29 -12.13 -16.46 -4.35
C THR A 29 -13.24 -15.45 -4.59
N THR A 30 -14.08 -15.24 -3.58
CA THR A 30 -15.12 -14.22 -3.63
C THR A 30 -14.37 -12.91 -3.77
N GLY A 31 -14.57 -12.22 -4.89
CA GLY A 31 -13.87 -10.97 -5.17
C GLY A 31 -14.05 -9.98 -4.03
N THR A 32 -13.02 -9.17 -3.82
CA THR A 32 -13.03 -7.94 -3.03
C THR A 32 -14.35 -7.20 -3.26
N THR A 33 -15.29 -7.30 -2.33
CA THR A 33 -16.49 -6.47 -2.37
C THR A 33 -16.09 -5.07 -1.93
N LEU A 34 -15.95 -4.16 -2.88
CA LEU A 34 -16.01 -2.73 -2.60
C LEU A 34 -17.40 -2.45 -2.01
N ASP A 35 -17.51 -2.41 -0.69
CA ASP A 35 -18.69 -1.87 -0.01
C ASP A 35 -18.68 -0.35 -0.24
N ALA A 36 -19.22 0.06 -1.38
CA ALA A 36 -19.31 1.45 -1.80
C ALA A 36 -20.31 2.20 -0.91
N GLN A 37 -19.82 3.05 -0.03
CA GLN A 37 -20.64 4.05 0.65
C GLN A 37 -20.71 5.30 -0.24
N THR A 38 -21.92 5.59 -0.73
CA THR A 38 -22.42 6.82 -1.37
C THR A 38 -21.37 7.80 -1.91
N GLY A 39 -21.02 7.65 -3.19
CA GLY A 39 -20.34 8.67 -4.00
C GLY A 39 -20.66 8.51 -5.48
N THR A 40 -21.05 9.59 -6.16
CA THR A 40 -21.36 9.63 -7.60
C THR A 40 -20.09 9.69 -8.46
N GLY A 41 -19.18 8.73 -8.31
CA GLY A 41 -17.94 8.75 -9.08
C GLY A 41 -17.61 7.42 -9.75
N ASN A 42 -16.69 7.50 -10.71
CA ASN A 42 -16.35 6.41 -11.62
C ASN A 42 -15.26 5.48 -11.10
N LEU A 43 -14.82 5.67 -9.84
CA LEU A 43 -13.76 4.85 -9.25
C LEU A 43 -14.18 3.38 -9.17
N SER A 44 -13.37 2.49 -9.72
CA SER A 44 -13.57 1.04 -9.66
C SER A 44 -12.25 0.30 -9.60
N GLU A 45 -12.28 -0.91 -9.06
CA GLU A 45 -11.16 -1.84 -9.13
C GLU A 45 -11.03 -2.43 -10.54
N ALA A 46 -9.79 -2.62 -10.97
CA ALA A 46 -9.41 -3.18 -12.26
C ALA A 46 -8.37 -4.30 -12.06
N ALA A 47 -8.18 -5.12 -13.09
CA ALA A 47 -7.11 -6.11 -13.08
C ALA A 47 -5.74 -5.42 -13.22
N PRO A 48 -4.66 -6.02 -12.67
CA PRO A 48 -3.30 -5.52 -12.91
C PRO A 48 -2.98 -5.49 -14.42
N PRO A 49 -2.20 -4.50 -14.90
CA PRO A 49 -1.84 -4.39 -16.31
C PRO A 49 -1.21 -5.67 -16.89
N ALA A 50 -1.53 -5.96 -18.15
CA ALA A 50 -1.19 -7.24 -18.77
C ALA A 50 0.32 -7.53 -18.81
N VAL A 51 1.15 -6.51 -19.01
CA VAL A 51 2.62 -6.64 -19.00
C VAL A 51 3.11 -6.94 -17.59
N ILE A 52 2.61 -6.20 -16.59
CA ILE A 52 2.93 -6.43 -15.16
C ILE A 52 2.57 -7.86 -14.75
N ARG A 53 1.39 -8.35 -15.11
CA ARG A 53 0.95 -9.73 -14.83
C ARG A 53 1.89 -10.79 -15.41
N GLN A 54 2.50 -10.52 -16.57
CA GLN A 54 3.45 -11.43 -17.21
C GLN A 54 4.85 -11.37 -16.61
N LEU A 55 5.22 -10.22 -16.01
CA LEU A 55 6.50 -10.05 -15.32
C LEU A 55 6.48 -10.55 -13.87
N GLN A 56 5.33 -10.48 -13.19
CA GLN A 56 5.14 -10.90 -11.79
C GLN A 56 5.75 -12.28 -11.46
N PRO A 57 5.56 -13.36 -12.27
CA PRO A 57 6.11 -14.67 -11.96
C PRO A 57 7.63 -14.71 -11.81
N ALA A 58 8.37 -13.83 -12.48
CA ALA A 58 9.84 -13.75 -12.37
C ALA A 58 10.28 -13.37 -10.95
N LEU A 59 9.43 -12.66 -10.20
CA LEU A 59 9.71 -12.21 -8.84
C LEU A 59 9.02 -13.07 -7.77
N ALA A 60 8.19 -14.04 -8.14
CA ALA A 60 7.33 -14.77 -7.22
C ALA A 60 8.08 -15.69 -6.24
N ASN A 61 9.29 -16.10 -6.59
CA ASN A 61 10.10 -17.00 -5.75
C ASN A 61 10.94 -16.25 -4.71
N TYR A 62 11.07 -14.93 -4.81
CA TYR A 62 11.81 -14.13 -3.84
C TYR A 62 10.99 -13.95 -2.57
N GLN A 63 11.65 -14.16 -1.42
CA GLN A 63 11.13 -13.82 -0.10
C GLN A 63 12.10 -12.84 0.57
N PRO A 64 12.06 -11.55 0.18
CA PRO A 64 12.98 -10.55 0.68
C PRO A 64 13.07 -10.58 2.21
N GLN A 65 14.28 -10.46 2.73
CA GLN A 65 14.55 -10.26 4.16
C GLN A 65 15.22 -8.90 4.33
N VAL A 66 14.49 -7.93 4.87
CA VAL A 66 14.92 -6.55 5.08
C VAL A 66 15.24 -6.35 6.56
N ALA A 67 16.34 -5.66 6.86
CA ALA A 67 16.66 -5.25 8.23
C ALA A 67 17.28 -3.85 8.26
N ILE A 68 17.08 -3.17 9.38
CA ILE A 68 17.76 -1.90 9.71
C ILE A 68 18.90 -2.25 10.67
N ALA A 69 20.13 -2.16 10.19
CA ALA A 69 21.33 -2.43 10.99
C ALA A 69 21.71 -1.22 11.86
N SER A 70 21.46 -0.01 11.35
CA SER A 70 21.70 1.25 12.06
C SER A 70 20.67 2.31 11.63
N PRO A 71 20.18 3.16 12.55
CA PRO A 71 20.41 3.14 13.99
C PRO A 71 19.75 1.93 14.67
N ALA A 72 20.38 1.46 15.74
CA ALA A 72 19.82 0.39 16.57
C ALA A 72 18.50 0.85 17.22
N ASN A 73 17.55 -0.07 17.36
CA ASN A 73 16.26 0.24 17.96
C ASN A 73 16.44 0.75 19.41
N GLY A 74 15.81 1.87 19.73
CA GLY A 74 15.92 2.60 21.00
C GLY A 74 17.21 3.41 21.18
N ALA A 75 18.11 3.47 20.19
CA ALA A 75 19.36 4.23 20.31
C ALA A 75 19.10 5.73 20.53
N THR A 76 19.94 6.39 21.31
CA THR A 76 19.92 7.86 21.45
C THR A 76 21.19 8.44 20.85
N LEU A 77 21.03 9.18 19.77
CA LEU A 77 22.08 9.83 18.99
C LEU A 77 22.27 11.27 19.47
N GLN A 78 23.47 11.79 19.37
CA GLN A 78 23.81 13.18 19.77
C GLN A 78 24.16 14.05 18.55
N ASP A 79 23.59 13.69 17.40
CA ASP A 79 23.79 14.33 16.10
C ASP A 79 22.43 14.40 15.37
N THR A 80 22.18 15.51 14.69
CA THR A 80 20.99 15.70 13.83
C THR A 80 21.18 15.08 12.44
N ARG A 81 22.41 14.73 12.08
CA ARG A 81 22.76 13.98 10.88
C ARG A 81 22.85 12.49 11.21
N VAL A 82 21.92 11.70 10.69
CA VAL A 82 21.80 10.28 11.00
C VAL A 82 22.02 9.44 9.76
N ALA A 83 23.07 8.62 9.80
CA ALA A 83 23.32 7.60 8.78
C ALA A 83 22.48 6.35 9.05
N VAL A 84 21.89 5.80 8.00
CA VAL A 84 21.10 4.58 8.04
C VAL A 84 21.83 3.48 7.30
N GLU A 85 21.91 2.31 7.94
CA GLU A 85 22.45 1.11 7.33
C GLU A 85 21.33 0.09 7.19
N LEU A 86 21.05 -0.33 5.96
CA LEU A 86 20.05 -1.33 5.64
C LEU A 86 20.73 -2.59 5.13
N THR A 87 20.08 -3.74 5.34
CA THR A 87 20.46 -4.98 4.67
C THR A 87 19.24 -5.57 3.98
N VAL A 88 19.43 -6.12 2.79
CA VAL A 88 18.43 -6.93 2.10
C VAL A 88 19.06 -8.24 1.64
N SER A 89 18.37 -9.35 1.84
CA SER A 89 18.73 -10.64 1.27
C SER A 89 17.54 -11.30 0.58
N ASP A 90 17.81 -12.27 -0.29
CA ASP A 90 16.81 -12.95 -1.14
C ASP A 90 15.98 -12.00 -2.04
N LEU A 91 16.55 -10.84 -2.37
CA LEU A 91 16.06 -9.96 -3.42
C LEU A 91 17.23 -9.16 -4.00
N PRO A 92 17.57 -9.32 -5.29
CA PRO A 92 18.50 -8.42 -5.94
C PRO A 92 17.81 -7.06 -6.12
N ILE A 93 18.31 -6.03 -5.43
CA ILE A 93 17.91 -4.65 -5.69
C ILE A 93 18.85 -4.01 -6.71
N TYR A 94 18.28 -3.28 -7.66
CA TYR A 94 19.02 -2.58 -8.71
C TYR A 94 18.04 -1.72 -9.52
N LYS A 95 18.58 -0.76 -10.28
CA LYS A 95 17.81 0.08 -11.19
C LYS A 95 18.18 -0.24 -12.63
N ASP A 96 17.24 -0.73 -13.42
CA ASP A 96 17.43 -0.90 -14.86
C ASP A 96 17.76 0.46 -15.50
N ALA A 97 18.81 0.50 -16.31
CA ALA A 97 19.32 1.74 -16.87
C ALA A 97 18.43 2.31 -17.99
N THR A 98 17.58 1.49 -18.61
CA THR A 98 16.74 1.90 -19.75
C THR A 98 15.41 2.45 -19.26
N LEU A 99 14.75 1.72 -18.36
CA LEU A 99 13.43 2.03 -17.86
C LEU A 99 13.45 2.79 -16.53
N GLY A 100 14.60 2.82 -15.84
CA GLY A 100 14.71 3.48 -14.55
C GLY A 100 13.89 2.80 -13.45
N LEU A 101 13.55 1.53 -13.63
CA LEU A 101 12.76 0.71 -12.70
C LEU A 101 13.56 -0.52 -12.27
N GLY A 102 13.17 -1.13 -11.16
CA GLY A 102 13.76 -2.37 -10.67
C GLY A 102 13.31 -2.65 -9.25
N PRO A 103 13.60 -3.84 -8.69
CA PRO A 103 13.28 -4.13 -7.30
C PRO A 103 14.13 -3.23 -6.39
N HIS A 104 13.51 -2.67 -5.36
CA HIS A 104 14.15 -1.71 -4.46
C HIS A 104 13.49 -1.71 -3.09
N LEU A 105 14.00 -0.90 -2.17
CA LEU A 105 13.37 -0.67 -0.87
C LEU A 105 12.69 0.70 -0.86
N HIS A 106 11.51 0.80 -0.24
CA HIS A 106 10.96 2.07 0.20
C HIS A 106 11.39 2.30 1.65
N LEU A 107 12.16 3.37 1.92
CA LEU A 107 12.57 3.78 3.27
C LEU A 107 11.79 5.03 3.70
N TYR A 108 11.05 4.94 4.79
CA TYR A 108 10.30 6.03 5.41
C TYR A 108 11.00 6.47 6.68
N LEU A 109 11.03 7.78 6.91
CA LEU A 109 11.32 8.39 8.19
C LEU A 109 10.04 9.10 8.64
N ASP A 110 9.49 8.68 9.78
CA ASP A 110 8.23 9.19 10.32
C ASP A 110 7.12 9.16 9.25
N GLU A 111 6.33 10.23 9.09
CA GLU A 111 5.26 10.37 8.10
C GLU A 111 5.74 10.97 6.76
N GLN A 112 7.05 11.12 6.56
CA GLN A 112 7.60 11.66 5.31
C GLN A 112 7.31 10.72 4.13
N PRO A 113 7.26 11.24 2.89
CA PRO A 113 7.35 10.41 1.70
C PRO A 113 8.62 9.56 1.74
N PRO A 114 8.59 8.33 1.22
CA PRO A 114 9.75 7.46 1.27
C PRO A 114 10.82 7.86 0.27
N GLN A 115 12.04 7.44 0.59
CA GLN A 115 13.15 7.39 -0.33
C GLN A 115 13.22 6.01 -1.00
N ASP A 116 13.39 5.98 -2.32
CA ASP A 116 13.58 4.75 -3.08
C ASP A 116 15.07 4.35 -3.06
N ILE A 117 15.38 3.17 -2.49
CA ILE A 117 16.75 2.67 -2.31
C ILE A 117 17.01 1.51 -3.27
N TYR A 118 17.72 1.80 -4.36
CA TYR A 118 18.11 0.82 -5.38
C TYR A 118 19.52 0.23 -5.16
N ASP A 119 20.33 0.86 -4.31
CA ASP A 119 21.74 0.58 -4.15
C ASP A 119 22.14 0.83 -2.68
N LEU A 120 22.61 -0.22 -2.00
CA LEU A 120 23.05 -0.15 -0.59
C LEU A 120 24.52 0.26 -0.43
N ASP A 121 25.28 0.34 -1.53
CA ASP A 121 26.65 0.85 -1.48
C ASP A 121 26.69 2.39 -1.40
N GLN A 122 25.55 3.04 -1.68
CA GLN A 122 25.38 4.48 -1.52
C GLN A 122 24.99 4.84 -0.08
N PRO A 123 25.58 5.89 0.51
CA PRO A 123 25.26 6.30 1.88
C PRO A 123 23.82 6.82 1.96
N ILE A 124 23.06 6.29 2.92
CA ILE A 124 21.71 6.75 3.25
C ILE A 124 21.82 7.63 4.47
N VAL A 125 21.49 8.92 4.33
CA VAL A 125 21.64 9.90 5.41
C VAL A 125 20.43 10.81 5.47
N PHE A 126 19.89 10.97 6.68
CA PHE A 126 18.93 12.01 7.01
C PHE A 126 19.66 13.17 7.69
N ASP A 127 19.42 14.38 7.21
CA ASP A 127 20.03 15.60 7.71
C ASP A 127 18.99 16.44 8.46
N ASP A 128 19.48 17.30 9.35
CA ASP A 128 18.67 18.30 10.07
C ASP A 128 17.47 17.71 10.82
N LEU A 129 17.63 16.51 11.41
CA LEU A 129 16.60 15.92 12.25
C LEU A 129 16.37 16.74 13.52
N GLU A 130 15.10 17.00 13.82
CA GLU A 130 14.72 17.68 15.05
C GLU A 130 15.02 16.80 16.28
N PRO A 131 15.36 17.38 17.45
CA PRO A 131 15.46 16.61 18.68
C PRO A 131 14.14 15.91 19.01
N GLY A 132 14.18 14.59 19.22
CA GLY A 132 13.00 13.79 19.50
C GLY A 132 13.12 12.33 19.09
N THR A 133 12.03 11.59 19.23
CA THR A 133 11.92 10.22 18.75
C THR A 133 11.48 10.19 17.29
N HIS A 134 12.16 9.37 16.51
CA HIS A 134 11.90 9.11 15.09
C HIS A 134 11.74 7.63 14.84
N THR A 135 10.99 7.27 13.79
CA THR A 135 10.81 5.87 13.38
C THR A 135 11.12 5.69 11.91
N LEU A 136 12.01 4.75 11.64
CA LEU A 136 12.28 4.23 10.31
C LEU A 136 11.34 3.05 10.04
N ARG A 137 10.75 3.05 8.85
CA ARG A 137 10.02 1.90 8.31
C ARG A 137 10.57 1.61 6.94
N VAL A 138 10.83 0.35 6.63
CA VAL A 138 11.38 -0.04 5.35
C VAL A 138 10.71 -1.30 4.85
N PHE A 139 10.40 -1.36 3.55
CA PHE A 139 9.99 -2.60 2.93
C PHE A 139 10.42 -2.75 1.48
N ALA A 140 10.56 -3.99 1.06
CA ALA A 140 10.90 -4.34 -0.32
C ALA A 140 9.72 -4.16 -1.27
N VAL A 141 10.00 -3.64 -2.45
CA VAL A 141 9.02 -3.41 -3.51
C VAL A 141 9.50 -3.91 -4.87
N ARG A 142 8.52 -4.26 -5.71
CA ARG A 142 8.69 -4.66 -7.10
C ARG A 142 8.92 -3.42 -7.98
N PRO A 143 9.38 -3.61 -9.23
CA PRO A 143 9.70 -2.51 -10.15
C PRO A 143 8.55 -1.52 -10.40
N TRP A 144 7.31 -1.99 -10.33
CA TRP A 144 6.09 -1.18 -10.49
C TRP A 144 5.49 -0.74 -9.14
N GLN A 145 6.31 -0.62 -8.09
CA GLN A 145 5.98 -0.10 -6.75
C GLN A 145 5.08 -0.99 -5.87
N GLU A 146 4.76 -2.21 -6.30
CA GLU A 146 4.00 -3.18 -5.50
C GLU A 146 4.90 -3.81 -4.43
N SER A 147 4.53 -3.75 -3.16
CA SER A 147 5.31 -4.31 -2.05
C SER A 147 5.23 -5.83 -1.94
N PHE A 148 6.32 -6.44 -1.49
CA PHE A 148 6.36 -7.85 -1.12
C PHE A 148 5.68 -8.03 0.25
N LYS A 149 4.71 -8.94 0.35
CA LYS A 149 3.84 -9.13 1.55
C LYS A 149 4.28 -10.29 2.46
N ASN A 150 5.54 -10.73 2.38
CA ASN A 150 6.06 -11.79 3.26
C ASN A 150 6.62 -11.20 4.56
N ALA A 151 6.67 -12.00 5.62
CA ALA A 151 7.06 -11.56 6.96
C ALA A 151 8.45 -10.88 7.01
N GLY A 152 9.40 -11.34 6.19
CA GLY A 152 10.76 -10.76 6.13
C GLY A 152 10.87 -9.47 5.32
N ALA A 153 9.86 -9.09 4.54
CA ALA A 153 9.99 -7.95 3.61
C ALA A 153 9.88 -6.58 4.29
N TYR A 154 9.71 -6.52 5.62
CA TYR A 154 9.56 -5.28 6.37
C TYR A 154 10.47 -5.24 7.59
N ALA A 155 10.98 -4.05 7.89
CA ALA A 155 11.62 -3.74 9.16
C ALA A 155 11.21 -2.37 9.66
N GLU A 156 11.22 -2.22 10.97
CA GLU A 156 10.93 -0.98 11.68
C GLU A 156 11.94 -0.81 12.82
N SER A 157 12.37 0.43 13.05
CA SER A 157 13.28 0.79 14.15
C SER A 157 12.99 2.22 14.59
N SER A 158 12.85 2.43 15.89
CA SER A 158 12.72 3.77 16.47
C SER A 158 14.03 4.18 17.12
N PHE A 159 14.40 5.45 17.03
CA PHE A 159 15.61 5.99 17.65
C PHE A 159 15.34 7.43 18.11
N ASN A 160 16.22 7.97 18.94
CA ASN A 160 16.10 9.31 19.50
C ASN A 160 17.24 10.20 19.03
N VAL A 161 16.94 11.44 18.65
CA VAL A 161 17.91 12.50 18.42
C VAL A 161 17.92 13.40 19.67
N PHE A 162 19.06 13.43 20.37
CA PHE A 162 19.31 14.03 21.69
C PHE A 162 18.48 13.51 22.86
N THR A 163 17.15 13.48 22.75
CA THR A 163 16.21 13.12 23.81
C THR A 163 14.96 12.48 23.23
N PRO A 164 14.34 11.49 23.90
CA PRO A 164 13.06 10.95 23.47
C PRO A 164 11.94 11.99 23.61
N THR A 165 10.94 11.91 22.71
CA THR A 165 9.70 12.69 22.77
C THR A 165 8.48 11.77 22.56
N PRO A 166 7.30 12.13 23.08
CA PRO A 166 6.07 11.44 22.72
C PRO A 166 5.75 11.73 21.24
N GLY A 167 5.68 10.70 20.41
CA GLY A 167 5.38 10.84 18.98
C GLY A 167 6.09 9.80 18.13
N HIS A 168 5.59 9.60 16.91
CA HIS A 168 6.19 8.77 15.85
C HIS A 168 6.59 7.35 16.24
N THR A 169 6.13 6.82 17.38
CA THR A 169 6.45 5.47 17.84
C THR A 169 5.15 4.75 18.11
N PRO A 170 4.75 3.79 17.26
CA PRO A 170 3.63 2.94 17.60
C PRO A 170 4.05 2.03 18.75
N ALA A 171 3.12 1.65 19.62
CA ALA A 171 3.42 0.57 20.55
C ALA A 171 3.68 -0.72 19.76
N ALA A 172 4.59 -1.57 20.24
CA ALA A 172 5.04 -2.76 19.50
C ALA A 172 3.93 -3.76 19.14
N ASP A 173 2.82 -3.72 19.86
CA ASP A 173 1.61 -4.53 19.68
C ASP A 173 0.49 -3.83 18.90
N GLN A 174 0.69 -2.56 18.53
CA GLN A 174 -0.32 -1.80 17.79
C GLN A 174 -0.13 -1.96 16.28
N PRO A 175 -1.24 -2.16 15.53
CA PRO A 175 -1.22 -2.15 14.09
C PRO A 175 -0.67 -0.83 13.52
N VAL A 176 0.22 -0.94 12.54
CA VAL A 176 0.81 0.18 11.82
C VAL A 176 0.48 0.06 10.35
N LEU A 177 -0.15 1.10 9.80
CA LEU A 177 -0.38 1.28 8.38
C LEU A 177 0.69 2.21 7.78
N THR A 178 1.34 1.75 6.73
CA THR A 178 2.27 2.55 5.94
C THR A 178 1.73 2.74 4.52
N TYR A 179 1.41 3.98 4.17
CA TYR A 179 0.99 4.37 2.82
C TYR A 179 2.16 4.16 1.84
N SER A 180 1.99 3.31 0.83
CA SER A 180 3.03 3.10 -0.20
C SER A 180 2.71 3.88 -1.48
N SER A 181 1.66 3.48 -2.18
CA SER A 181 1.28 4.02 -3.49
C SER A 181 -0.23 4.23 -3.53
N PRO A 182 -0.76 5.18 -4.32
CA PRO A 182 -0.07 5.98 -5.33
C PRO A 182 0.69 7.21 -4.82
N ARG A 183 1.77 7.63 -5.49
CA ARG A 183 2.50 8.87 -5.18
C ARG A 183 2.89 9.63 -6.43
N GLY A 184 2.89 10.97 -6.36
CA GLY A 184 3.35 11.81 -7.47
C GLY A 184 2.40 11.82 -8.65
N ARG A 185 2.93 11.60 -9.86
CA ARG A 185 2.20 11.75 -11.13
C ARG A 185 2.09 10.41 -11.86
N TYR A 186 0.92 10.12 -12.43
CA TYR A 186 0.64 8.91 -13.19
C TYR A 186 0.17 9.25 -14.60
N GLY A 187 0.71 8.53 -15.58
CA GLY A 187 0.39 8.69 -17.01
C GLY A 187 -0.69 7.78 -17.56
N ALA A 188 -1.11 6.79 -16.78
CA ALA A 188 -2.03 5.76 -17.22
C ALA A 188 -2.79 5.14 -16.05
N GLU A 189 -3.93 4.55 -16.40
CA GLU A 189 -4.75 3.73 -15.52
C GLU A 189 -4.76 2.27 -15.98
N PRO A 190 -4.96 1.30 -15.07
CA PRO A 190 -5.25 1.51 -13.65
C PRO A 190 -4.01 1.86 -12.81
N ILE A 191 -4.23 2.66 -11.77
CA ILE A 191 -3.20 3.11 -10.82
C ILE A 191 -3.15 2.13 -9.64
N LEU A 192 -1.94 1.70 -9.28
CA LEU A 192 -1.69 0.85 -8.12
C LEU A 192 -1.97 1.62 -6.82
N LEU A 193 -2.89 1.09 -6.03
CA LEU A 193 -3.02 1.34 -4.61
C LEU A 193 -2.29 0.24 -3.84
N ASP A 194 -1.34 0.62 -2.99
CA ASP A 194 -0.62 -0.32 -2.15
C ASP A 194 -0.24 0.29 -0.78
N PHE A 195 -0.20 -0.55 0.23
CA PHE A 195 0.07 -0.19 1.62
C PHE A 195 0.67 -1.36 2.39
N TYR A 196 1.46 -1.08 3.42
CA TYR A 196 2.03 -2.09 4.29
C TYR A 196 1.33 -2.11 5.65
N LEU A 197 1.04 -3.29 6.17
CA LEU A 197 0.54 -3.47 7.53
C LEU A 197 1.58 -4.22 8.34
N ALA A 198 1.95 -3.66 9.49
CA ALA A 198 2.76 -4.32 10.51
C ALA A 198 1.94 -4.46 11.79
N ASN A 199 2.20 -5.52 12.56
CA ASN A 199 1.50 -5.82 13.82
C ASN A 199 -0.04 -5.86 13.69
N ALA A 200 -0.54 -6.18 12.50
CA ALA A 200 -1.95 -6.34 12.21
C ALA A 200 -2.26 -7.84 12.08
N PRO A 201 -2.90 -8.48 13.07
CA PRO A 201 -3.19 -9.90 13.03
C PRO A 201 -4.08 -10.22 11.82
N LEU A 202 -3.80 -11.34 11.15
CA LEU A 202 -4.61 -11.77 10.01
C LEU A 202 -6.04 -12.06 10.48
N HIS A 203 -7.04 -11.67 9.69
CA HIS A 203 -8.47 -11.90 9.95
C HIS A 203 -8.78 -13.33 10.39
N LEU A 204 -8.10 -14.32 9.80
CA LEU A 204 -8.29 -15.74 10.12
C LEU A 204 -7.83 -16.10 11.53
N VAL A 205 -6.77 -15.47 12.05
CA VAL A 205 -6.28 -15.68 13.42
C VAL A 205 -7.11 -14.87 14.42
N ALA A 206 -7.62 -13.72 14.01
CA ALA A 206 -8.48 -12.87 14.83
C ALA A 206 -9.83 -13.49 15.19
N GLN A 207 -10.29 -14.49 14.41
CA GLN A 207 -11.60 -15.11 14.56
C GLN A 207 -11.56 -16.48 15.26
N GLU A 208 -10.38 -16.98 15.67
CA GLU A 208 -10.24 -18.33 16.27
C GLU A 208 -10.67 -18.40 17.74
N ASP A 209 -10.66 -17.29 18.47
CA ASP A 209 -11.08 -17.21 19.86
C ASP A 209 -12.01 -16.01 20.09
N PRO A 210 -13.31 -16.24 20.37
CA PRO A 210 -14.26 -15.16 20.63
C PRO A 210 -13.99 -14.40 21.95
N ASP A 211 -13.13 -14.92 22.83
CA ASP A 211 -12.64 -14.24 24.03
C ASP A 211 -11.28 -13.53 23.80
N ASP A 212 -10.65 -13.70 22.62
CA ASP A 212 -9.41 -13.02 22.26
C ASP A 212 -9.75 -11.67 21.59
N ALA A 213 -9.26 -10.59 22.18
CA ALA A 213 -9.58 -9.21 21.79
C ALA A 213 -8.84 -8.78 20.51
N VAL A 214 -8.71 -9.70 19.55
CA VAL A 214 -8.03 -9.46 18.29
C VAL A 214 -8.97 -8.68 17.38
N ARG A 215 -8.75 -7.37 17.33
CA ARG A 215 -9.58 -6.47 16.54
C ARG A 215 -9.42 -6.77 15.05
N ASP A 216 -10.54 -7.10 14.41
CA ASP A 216 -10.64 -7.16 12.95
C ASP A 216 -10.38 -5.76 12.40
N TRP A 217 -9.28 -5.61 11.67
CA TRP A 217 -8.86 -4.35 11.08
C TRP A 217 -9.38 -4.26 9.64
N ARG A 218 -9.66 -3.03 9.21
CA ARG A 218 -9.94 -2.71 7.80
C ARG A 218 -9.20 -1.45 7.41
N VAL A 219 -8.90 -1.29 6.13
CA VAL A 219 -8.34 -0.07 5.58
C VAL A 219 -9.43 0.68 4.83
N ARG A 220 -9.84 1.84 5.34
CA ARG A 220 -10.70 2.76 4.60
C ARG A 220 -9.83 3.53 3.61
N VAL A 221 -10.21 3.43 2.34
CA VAL A 221 -9.62 4.17 1.24
C VAL A 221 -10.60 5.25 0.83
N THR A 222 -10.16 6.49 0.76
CA THR A 222 -10.95 7.60 0.22
C THR A 222 -10.18 8.25 -0.91
N VAL A 223 -10.73 8.22 -2.13
CA VAL A 223 -10.20 8.92 -3.30
C VAL A 223 -11.17 10.01 -3.68
N ASN A 224 -10.73 11.27 -3.58
CA ASN A 224 -11.62 12.42 -3.67
C ASN A 224 -12.86 12.21 -2.77
N ASN A 225 -14.06 12.20 -3.33
CA ASN A 225 -15.29 12.08 -2.54
C ASN A 225 -15.85 10.64 -2.51
N GLN A 226 -15.06 9.63 -2.90
CA GLN A 226 -15.48 8.24 -2.92
C GLN A 226 -14.69 7.44 -1.90
N SER A 227 -15.39 6.65 -1.08
CA SER A 227 -14.77 5.78 -0.09
C SER A 227 -15.20 4.32 -0.24
N PHE A 228 -14.28 3.42 0.04
CA PHE A 228 -14.51 1.99 0.18
C PHE A 228 -13.56 1.42 1.24
N THR A 229 -13.80 0.18 1.67
CA THR A 229 -12.96 -0.51 2.66
C THR A 229 -12.29 -1.73 2.06
N LEU A 230 -11.06 -1.98 2.47
CA LEU A 230 -10.30 -3.19 2.17
C LEU A 230 -10.11 -3.99 3.46
N ASN A 231 -10.40 -5.28 3.38
CA ASN A 231 -10.29 -6.20 4.52
C ASN A 231 -9.14 -7.19 4.30
N GLU A 232 -8.31 -6.97 3.28
CA GLU A 232 -7.19 -7.86 2.94
C GLU A 232 -5.93 -7.03 2.74
N TRP A 233 -4.80 -7.56 3.18
CA TRP A 233 -3.51 -6.91 3.05
C TRP A 233 -2.92 -7.22 1.68
N GLN A 234 -3.54 -6.66 0.64
CA GLN A 234 -3.17 -6.88 -0.75
C GLN A 234 -3.21 -5.57 -1.56
N PRO A 235 -2.38 -5.47 -2.61
CA PRO A 235 -2.44 -4.37 -3.55
C PRO A 235 -3.73 -4.41 -4.38
N VAL A 236 -4.23 -3.25 -4.77
CA VAL A 236 -5.43 -3.10 -5.60
C VAL A 236 -5.13 -2.13 -6.74
N TYR A 237 -5.63 -2.41 -7.94
CA TYR A 237 -5.51 -1.50 -9.09
C TYR A 237 -6.82 -0.73 -9.26
N LEU A 238 -6.75 0.59 -9.27
CA LEU A 238 -7.92 1.47 -9.35
C LEU A 238 -7.96 2.22 -10.68
N GLN A 239 -9.14 2.44 -11.23
CA GLN A 239 -9.40 3.27 -12.42
C GLN A 239 -10.56 4.22 -12.16
N GLY A 240 -10.68 5.29 -12.94
CA GLY A 240 -11.71 6.32 -12.80
C GLY A 240 -11.21 7.59 -12.10
N PHE A 241 -9.90 7.84 -12.09
CA PHE A 241 -9.29 9.07 -11.59
C PHE A 241 -9.62 10.26 -12.51
N GLN A 242 -9.72 11.45 -11.92
CA GLN A 242 -9.98 12.67 -12.68
C GLN A 242 -8.67 13.19 -13.24
N PRO A 243 -8.58 13.61 -14.52
CA PRO A 243 -7.40 14.31 -15.01
C PRO A 243 -7.08 15.54 -14.15
N GLY A 244 -5.81 15.75 -13.84
CA GLY A 244 -5.33 16.77 -12.91
C GLY A 244 -5.10 16.23 -11.49
N THR A 245 -5.34 17.07 -10.49
CA THR A 245 -5.04 16.74 -9.08
C THR A 245 -6.17 15.93 -8.46
N ASN A 246 -5.83 14.79 -7.86
CA ASN A 246 -6.70 14.01 -7.00
C ASN A 246 -6.06 13.91 -5.62
N TRP A 247 -6.85 13.62 -4.60
CA TRP A 247 -6.33 13.28 -3.28
C TRP A 247 -6.77 11.87 -2.90
N LEU A 248 -5.88 11.16 -2.20
CA LEU A 248 -6.14 9.82 -1.68
C LEU A 248 -5.78 9.78 -0.20
N LYS A 249 -6.68 9.24 0.62
CA LYS A 249 -6.49 9.03 2.06
C LYS A 249 -6.64 7.55 2.39
N LEU A 250 -5.72 7.04 3.21
CA LEU A 250 -5.82 5.73 3.83
C LEU A 250 -5.99 5.89 5.33
N GLU A 251 -6.91 5.12 5.91
CA GLU A 251 -7.16 5.07 7.35
C GLU A 251 -7.28 3.62 7.80
N LEU A 252 -6.55 3.24 8.84
CA LEU A 252 -6.78 1.97 9.52
C LEU A 252 -7.95 2.14 10.50
N ILE A 253 -8.95 1.28 10.38
CA ILE A 253 -10.18 1.31 11.18
C ILE A 253 -10.44 -0.08 11.77
N ASP A 254 -11.21 -0.14 12.86
CA ASP A 254 -11.69 -1.41 13.43
C ASP A 254 -12.99 -1.90 12.77
N GLU A 255 -13.55 -2.98 13.30
CA GLU A 255 -14.83 -3.59 12.89
C GLU A 255 -16.04 -2.65 13.01
N ASP A 256 -16.02 -1.73 13.98
CA ASP A 256 -17.04 -0.70 14.17
C ASP A 256 -16.84 0.50 13.21
N GLY A 257 -15.70 0.54 12.53
CA GLY A 257 -15.34 1.59 11.59
C GLY A 257 -14.73 2.82 12.26
N LEU A 258 -14.32 2.69 13.52
CA LEU A 258 -13.61 3.70 14.27
C LEU A 258 -12.11 3.68 13.88
N PRO A 259 -11.46 4.84 13.72
CA PRO A 259 -10.02 4.89 13.44
C PRO A 259 -9.19 4.24 14.55
N LEU A 260 -8.26 3.37 14.15
CA LEU A 260 -7.22 2.83 15.03
C LEU A 260 -6.08 3.85 15.11
N GLY A 261 -6.13 4.73 16.11
CA GLY A 261 -5.26 5.91 16.18
C GLY A 261 -3.80 5.62 16.54
N ASN A 262 -2.89 6.07 15.68
CA ASN A 262 -1.50 6.42 15.98
C ASN A 262 -1.00 7.43 14.91
N SER A 263 0.26 7.86 14.99
CA SER A 263 0.87 8.80 14.02
C SER A 263 0.81 8.35 12.55
N PHE A 264 0.69 7.05 12.29
CA PHE A 264 0.86 6.46 10.96
C PHE A 264 -0.45 6.00 10.31
N ASN A 265 -1.43 5.65 11.14
CA ASN A 265 -2.64 4.97 10.71
C ASN A 265 -3.65 5.82 9.92
N ALA A 266 -3.36 7.10 9.69
CA ALA A 266 -4.12 7.95 8.80
C ALA A 266 -3.18 8.82 7.96
N THR A 267 -3.16 8.60 6.64
CA THR A 267 -2.30 9.37 5.72
C THR A 267 -3.10 9.83 4.51
N ALA A 268 -3.02 11.12 4.17
CA ALA A 268 -3.53 11.68 2.93
C ALA A 268 -2.38 12.15 2.04
N ARG A 269 -2.52 11.94 0.72
CA ARG A 269 -1.56 12.36 -0.31
C ARG A 269 -2.28 12.96 -1.51
N LEU A 270 -1.61 13.92 -2.15
CA LEU A 270 -1.98 14.39 -3.48
C LEU A 270 -1.33 13.49 -4.53
N ILE A 271 -2.10 13.21 -5.57
CA ILE A 271 -1.62 12.54 -6.78
C ILE A 271 -2.08 13.33 -8.00
N THR A 272 -1.30 13.33 -9.06
CA THR A 272 -1.67 13.94 -10.33
C THR A 272 -1.89 12.84 -11.35
N TYR A 273 -3.08 12.76 -11.93
CA TYR A 273 -3.33 11.91 -13.09
C TYR A 273 -3.25 12.79 -14.34
N ASP A 274 -2.33 12.48 -15.22
CA ASP A 274 -2.15 13.20 -16.48
C ASP A 274 -1.98 12.19 -17.61
N PRO A 275 -3.03 11.93 -18.42
CA PRO A 275 -2.98 10.95 -19.51
C PRO A 275 -1.87 11.19 -20.55
N ASP A 276 -1.35 12.42 -20.64
CA ASP A 276 -0.26 12.79 -21.56
C ASP A 276 1.13 12.60 -20.92
N PHE A 277 1.19 12.22 -19.63
CA PHE A 277 2.46 11.94 -18.97
C PHE A 277 3.04 10.60 -19.44
N GLU A 278 4.27 10.67 -19.91
CA GLU A 278 5.02 9.54 -20.43
C GLU A 278 6.13 9.14 -19.45
N ASP A 279 5.97 7.99 -18.81
CA ASP A 279 7.00 7.33 -18.02
C ASP A 279 6.94 5.80 -18.18
N ALA A 280 7.95 5.10 -17.68
CA ALA A 280 8.04 3.65 -17.84
C ALA A 280 6.83 2.92 -17.19
N ILE A 281 6.31 3.41 -16.06
CA ILE A 281 5.12 2.83 -15.44
C ILE A 281 3.89 3.03 -16.34
N ALA A 282 3.69 4.21 -16.91
CA ALA A 282 2.59 4.47 -17.85
C ALA A 282 2.68 3.58 -19.09
N GLN A 283 3.88 3.41 -19.65
CA GLN A 283 4.11 2.52 -20.79
C GLN A 283 3.85 1.05 -20.46
N LEU A 284 4.24 0.58 -19.26
CA LEU A 284 3.90 -0.77 -18.77
C LEU A 284 2.38 -0.94 -18.60
N THR A 285 1.72 0.09 -18.07
CA THR A 285 0.29 0.09 -17.79
C THR A 285 -0.55 0.09 -19.08
N ARG A 286 -0.16 0.88 -20.09
CA ARG A 286 -0.82 0.91 -21.41
C ARG A 286 -0.45 -0.25 -22.33
N GLY A 287 0.58 -1.04 -21.96
CA GLY A 287 1.05 -2.16 -22.77
C GLY A 287 1.90 -1.76 -23.97
N GLU A 288 2.54 -0.59 -23.91
CA GLU A 288 3.42 -0.06 -24.95
C GLU A 288 4.81 -0.72 -24.93
N LEU A 289 5.21 -1.27 -23.79
CA LEU A 289 6.41 -2.09 -23.63
C LEU A 289 6.06 -3.57 -23.77
N SER A 290 6.79 -4.29 -24.63
CA SER A 290 6.73 -5.76 -24.64
C SER A 290 7.35 -6.34 -23.37
N VAL A 291 6.96 -7.56 -23.02
CA VAL A 291 7.55 -8.28 -21.88
C VAL A 291 9.05 -8.44 -22.06
N GLU A 292 9.51 -8.72 -23.29
CA GLU A 292 10.93 -8.86 -23.64
C GLU A 292 11.70 -7.56 -23.44
N ALA A 293 11.09 -6.41 -23.75
CA ALA A 293 11.71 -5.09 -23.55
C ALA A 293 11.73 -4.71 -22.07
N ALA A 294 10.71 -5.11 -21.30
CA ALA A 294 10.61 -4.82 -19.88
C ALA A 294 11.33 -5.83 -18.97
N ARG A 295 11.79 -6.98 -19.49
CA ARG A 295 12.39 -8.06 -18.67
C ARG A 295 13.61 -7.61 -17.86
N GLY A 296 14.33 -6.59 -18.31
CA GLY A 296 15.45 -5.98 -17.58
C GLY A 296 15.09 -5.42 -16.21
N ILE A 297 13.82 -5.10 -15.94
CA ILE A 297 13.40 -4.60 -14.63
C ILE A 297 13.19 -5.71 -13.61
N VAL A 298 13.10 -6.98 -14.04
CA VAL A 298 12.92 -8.15 -13.15
C VAL A 298 14.11 -9.10 -13.15
N GLU A 299 14.94 -9.08 -14.18
CA GLU A 299 16.13 -9.91 -14.33
C GLU A 299 17.41 -9.03 -14.42
N PRO A 300 18.26 -9.01 -13.38
CA PRO A 300 19.49 -8.22 -13.40
C PRO A 300 20.41 -8.65 -14.55
N GLY A 301 20.90 -7.67 -15.31
CA GLY A 301 21.83 -7.92 -16.42
C GLY A 301 21.19 -8.58 -17.65
N TYR A 302 19.87 -8.62 -17.74
CA TYR A 302 19.18 -9.07 -18.95
C TYR A 302 19.54 -8.16 -20.13
N GLN A 303 20.04 -8.78 -21.19
CA GLN A 303 20.22 -8.12 -22.48
C GLN A 303 19.12 -8.62 -23.41
N PRO A 304 18.25 -7.73 -23.94
CA PRO A 304 17.27 -8.16 -24.92
C PRO A 304 18.00 -8.77 -26.13
N PRO A 305 17.45 -9.84 -26.73
CA PRO A 305 18.02 -10.40 -27.95
C PRO A 305 18.12 -9.28 -28.99
N ALA A 306 19.26 -9.22 -29.69
CA ALA A 306 19.44 -8.26 -30.77
C ALA A 306 18.24 -8.39 -31.72
N PRO A 307 17.60 -7.27 -32.13
CA PRO A 307 16.48 -7.34 -33.03
C PRO A 307 16.91 -8.17 -34.24
N GLU A 308 16.21 -9.28 -34.49
CA GLU A 308 16.45 -10.05 -35.71
C GLU A 308 16.34 -9.04 -36.85
N PRO A 309 17.30 -9.00 -37.80
CA PRO A 309 17.19 -8.11 -38.93
C PRO A 309 15.83 -8.36 -39.53
N SER A 310 14.99 -7.33 -39.49
CA SER A 310 13.68 -7.34 -40.14
C SER A 310 13.92 -8.00 -41.48
N LYS A 311 13.32 -9.18 -41.68
CA LYS A 311 13.22 -9.79 -43.01
C LYS A 311 12.41 -8.80 -43.80
N SER A 312 13.09 -7.76 -44.30
CA SER A 312 12.54 -6.76 -45.16
C SER A 312 11.87 -7.54 -46.27
N ALA A 313 10.57 -7.26 -46.39
CA ALA A 313 9.74 -7.44 -47.54
C ALA A 313 10.43 -8.22 -48.65
N VAL A 314 9.99 -9.47 -48.86
CA VAL A 314 10.10 -10.08 -50.17
C VAL A 314 9.37 -9.12 -51.11
N SER A 315 10.14 -8.27 -51.78
CA SER A 315 9.65 -7.42 -52.86
C SER A 315 8.98 -8.36 -53.87
N PRO A 316 7.74 -8.10 -54.33
CA PRO A 316 7.16 -8.91 -55.38
C PRO A 316 8.07 -8.79 -56.60
N THR A 317 8.74 -9.90 -56.94
CA THR A 317 9.43 -10.05 -58.21
C THR A 317 8.42 -9.76 -59.32
N ASP A 318 8.75 -8.73 -60.07
CA ASP A 318 8.13 -8.30 -61.31
C ASP A 318 7.89 -9.53 -62.19
N SER A 319 6.63 -9.97 -62.26
CA SER A 319 6.22 -11.04 -63.17
C SER A 319 6.10 -10.41 -64.55
N GLN A 320 7.11 -10.68 -65.38
CA GLN A 320 7.17 -10.32 -66.79
C GLN A 320 5.81 -10.55 -67.47
N VAL A 321 5.22 -9.45 -67.91
CA VAL A 321 4.15 -9.42 -68.91
C VAL A 321 4.73 -10.01 -70.20
N THR A 322 4.32 -11.22 -70.54
CA THR A 322 4.53 -11.79 -71.88
C THR A 322 3.22 -11.60 -72.65
N PRO A 323 3.20 -10.85 -73.77
CA PRO A 323 2.00 -10.73 -74.60
C PRO A 323 1.76 -12.01 -75.42
N PRO A 324 0.55 -12.58 -75.46
CA PRO A 324 0.17 -13.52 -76.52
C PRO A 324 -0.54 -12.82 -77.69
N GLU A 325 -0.18 -13.30 -78.89
CA GLU A 325 -0.65 -12.99 -80.26
C GLU A 325 -2.15 -13.37 -80.52
N PRO A 326 -2.75 -13.04 -81.69
CA PRO A 326 -4.16 -12.69 -81.88
C PRO A 326 -5.08 -13.90 -82.17
N PRO A 327 -6.41 -13.68 -82.30
CA PRO A 327 -7.42 -14.71 -82.13
C PRO A 327 -7.72 -15.50 -83.42
N ALA A 328 -8.06 -16.78 -83.25
CA ALA A 328 -8.79 -17.56 -84.24
C ALA A 328 -10.21 -17.83 -83.73
N GLU A 329 -11.17 -17.25 -84.43
CA GLU A 329 -12.59 -17.66 -84.55
C GLU A 329 -12.63 -19.17 -84.93
N PRO A 330 -13.63 -20.01 -84.54
CA PRO A 330 -15.00 -19.77 -85.02
C PRO A 330 -16.23 -20.42 -84.30
N GLU A 331 -17.38 -20.01 -84.84
CA GLU A 331 -18.73 -20.63 -84.93
C GLU A 331 -19.69 -20.69 -83.73
N ALA A 332 -20.79 -19.94 -83.88
CA ALA A 332 -22.14 -20.13 -83.31
C ALA A 332 -22.80 -21.42 -83.88
N PRO A 333 -24.06 -21.85 -83.56
CA PRO A 333 -25.12 -21.20 -82.76
C PRO A 333 -25.90 -22.16 -81.82
N THR A 334 -26.80 -21.64 -80.98
CA THR A 334 -28.25 -22.01 -80.92
C THR A 334 -28.98 -21.37 -79.73
N THR A 335 -30.01 -20.61 -80.09
CA THR A 335 -31.20 -20.16 -79.31
C THR A 335 -32.27 -21.27 -79.44
N PRO A 336 -33.17 -21.59 -78.47
CA PRO A 336 -34.32 -20.73 -78.08
C PRO A 336 -34.74 -20.91 -76.58
N GLU A 337 -35.77 -20.33 -75.95
CA GLU A 337 -36.96 -19.54 -76.29
C GLU A 337 -37.57 -18.97 -74.97
N LEU A 338 -38.26 -17.81 -75.04
CA LEU A 338 -39.44 -17.29 -74.29
C LEU A 338 -39.65 -17.58 -72.77
N THR A 339 -40.23 -16.74 -71.90
CA THR A 339 -41.20 -15.60 -71.93
C THR A 339 -41.17 -15.00 -70.51
N GLU A 340 -41.03 -13.68 -70.31
CA GLU A 340 -42.09 -12.67 -70.09
C GLU A 340 -42.72 -12.71 -68.68
N ASP A 341 -42.49 -11.66 -67.87
CA ASP A 341 -43.58 -10.77 -67.44
C ASP A 341 -43.04 -9.43 -66.89
N GLU A 342 -43.93 -8.45 -66.90
CA GLU A 342 -43.75 -7.01 -67.12
C GLU A 342 -43.65 -6.19 -65.79
N PRO A 343 -43.91 -4.85 -65.70
CA PRO A 343 -42.96 -3.87 -65.18
C PRO A 343 -43.45 -3.11 -63.92
N GLU A 344 -42.63 -2.25 -63.34
CA GLU A 344 -43.02 -0.84 -63.09
C GLU A 344 -41.79 0.00 -62.71
N SER A 345 -41.68 1.15 -63.36
CA SER A 345 -40.71 2.23 -63.15
C SER A 345 -41.51 3.47 -62.69
N PRO A 346 -40.91 4.67 -62.61
CA PRO A 346 -39.95 5.25 -61.67
C PRO A 346 -40.65 6.51 -61.04
N PRO A 347 -40.06 7.71 -60.82
CA PRO A 347 -38.67 8.14 -60.62
C PRO A 347 -38.44 9.09 -59.40
N SER A 348 -37.14 9.29 -59.12
CA SER A 348 -36.41 10.47 -58.64
C SER A 348 -37.13 11.71 -58.10
N LEU A 349 -36.58 12.28 -57.01
CA LEU A 349 -36.52 13.75 -56.81
C LEU A 349 -35.23 14.16 -56.06
N PRO A 350 -34.66 15.36 -56.32
CA PRO A 350 -33.33 15.81 -55.87
C PRO A 350 -33.37 16.90 -54.75
N GLU A 351 -32.17 17.27 -54.26
CA GLU A 351 -31.79 18.49 -53.51
C GLU A 351 -32.25 19.82 -54.17
N PRO A 352 -31.94 21.04 -53.65
CA PRO A 352 -31.93 21.61 -52.28
C PRO A 352 -32.71 22.96 -52.26
N ALA A 353 -32.79 23.69 -51.12
CA ALA A 353 -33.11 25.13 -51.14
C ALA A 353 -32.60 25.87 -49.90
N ASP A 354 -32.12 27.09 -50.15
CA ASP A 354 -31.32 27.99 -49.34
C ASP A 354 -32.15 29.17 -48.79
N GLU A 355 -31.48 29.97 -47.94
CA GLU A 355 -31.64 31.41 -47.70
C GLU A 355 -32.68 32.05 -46.73
N SER A 356 -32.10 32.84 -45.81
CA SER A 356 -32.46 34.23 -45.38
C SER A 356 -33.61 34.41 -44.37
N GLU A 357 -33.62 35.33 -43.38
CA GLU A 357 -33.04 36.68 -43.16
C GLU A 357 -33.16 37.01 -41.63
N SER A 358 -32.17 37.64 -40.97
CA SER A 358 -32.08 39.07 -40.56
C SER A 358 -33.00 39.61 -39.42
N THR A 359 -32.37 40.18 -38.38
CA THR A 359 -32.65 41.42 -37.58
C THR A 359 -32.19 41.24 -36.12
N ALA A 360 -31.12 41.86 -35.61
CA ALA A 360 -30.86 43.26 -35.25
C ALA A 360 -31.50 43.75 -33.92
N THR A 361 -30.64 44.09 -32.95
CA THR A 361 -30.66 45.30 -32.07
C THR A 361 -30.65 45.08 -30.54
N SER A 362 -29.71 45.82 -29.90
CA SER A 362 -29.50 46.19 -28.47
C SER A 362 -30.74 46.83 -27.79
N PRO A 363 -30.82 47.17 -26.47
CA PRO A 363 -29.78 47.80 -25.63
C PRO A 363 -29.71 47.47 -24.12
N GLU A 364 -28.62 47.97 -23.51
CA GLU A 364 -28.37 48.51 -22.14
C GLU A 364 -29.40 48.44 -20.98
N THR A 365 -28.86 48.04 -19.82
CA THR A 365 -28.87 48.73 -18.50
C THR A 365 -29.88 48.35 -17.38
N SER A 366 -29.28 48.09 -16.20
CA SER A 366 -29.73 48.28 -14.81
C SER A 366 -30.63 47.22 -14.14
N LEU A 367 -30.06 46.48 -13.17
CA LEU A 367 -30.21 46.75 -11.72
C LEU A 367 -29.46 45.68 -10.89
N GLU A 368 -28.64 46.16 -9.95
CA GLU A 368 -27.99 45.44 -8.83
C GLU A 368 -29.05 44.87 -7.84
N PRO A 369 -28.72 43.86 -6.99
CA PRO A 369 -28.04 44.19 -5.74
C PRO A 369 -27.01 43.17 -5.19
N GLU A 370 -26.01 43.77 -4.52
CA GLU A 370 -25.38 43.39 -3.23
C GLU A 370 -24.70 42.02 -3.06
N ILE A 371 -23.36 42.07 -3.24
CA ILE A 371 -22.39 41.14 -2.67
C ILE A 371 -21.96 41.69 -1.30
N SER A 372 -22.23 40.96 -0.22
CA SER A 372 -21.61 41.22 1.09
C SER A 372 -20.29 40.47 1.21
N THR A 373 -19.21 41.22 1.37
CA THR A 373 -17.93 40.75 1.89
C THR A 373 -17.78 41.23 3.33
N PRO A 374 -17.03 40.52 4.19
CA PRO A 374 -16.37 41.19 5.30
C PRO A 374 -14.85 40.99 5.27
N SER A 375 -14.17 42.13 5.23
CA SER A 375 -12.82 42.40 5.74
C SER A 375 -13.01 43.71 6.53
N THR A 376 -12.41 44.06 7.68
CA THR A 376 -11.13 43.81 8.34
C THR A 376 -11.23 44.52 9.69
N THR A 377 -10.53 44.10 10.75
CA THR A 377 -9.84 45.08 11.63
C THR A 377 -8.68 44.46 12.42
N LEU A 378 -7.47 44.77 11.98
CA LEU A 378 -6.29 44.93 12.83
C LEU A 378 -6.05 46.44 12.99
N PRO A 379 -5.63 46.94 14.17
CA PRO A 379 -4.97 48.23 14.25
C PRO A 379 -3.46 48.05 14.53
N VAL A 380 -2.65 48.83 13.82
CA VAL A 380 -1.21 49.00 14.02
C VAL A 380 -0.91 50.47 14.28
N MET A 381 -0.14 50.70 15.35
CA MET A 381 0.75 51.82 15.71
C MET A 381 0.19 53.21 16.01
N ASP A 382 0.50 53.68 17.24
CA ASP A 382 0.92 55.05 17.49
C ASP A 382 2.14 55.05 18.43
N GLU A 383 3.13 55.88 18.13
CA GLU A 383 4.43 56.01 18.79
C GLU A 383 4.54 57.42 19.39
N GLY A 384 4.73 57.53 20.71
CA GLY A 384 4.84 58.82 21.38
C GLY A 384 5.15 58.74 22.87
N ALA A 385 6.45 58.73 23.19
CA ALA A 385 7.15 59.18 24.39
C ALA A 385 6.37 59.51 25.68
N ALA A 386 6.77 58.87 26.79
CA ALA A 386 7.26 59.54 28.01
C ALA A 386 7.71 58.51 29.07
N ALA A 387 8.83 58.81 29.73
CA ALA A 387 9.31 58.16 30.93
C ALA A 387 8.38 58.47 32.12
N ASP A 388 8.08 57.49 32.98
CA ASP A 388 8.35 57.59 34.43
C ASP A 388 7.96 56.31 35.20
N GLU A 389 8.80 56.03 36.19
CA GLU A 389 8.61 55.27 37.45
C GLU A 389 8.00 53.85 37.46
N VAL A 390 8.86 52.88 37.78
CA VAL A 390 8.51 51.61 38.42
C VAL A 390 8.74 51.77 39.93
N PRO A 391 7.75 51.51 40.81
CA PRO A 391 8.03 51.12 42.18
C PRO A 391 7.84 49.61 42.34
N ALA A 392 8.89 48.99 42.85
CA ALA A 392 8.89 47.64 43.41
C ALA A 392 7.97 47.58 44.63
N MET A 393 7.19 46.50 44.76
CA MET A 393 6.71 46.03 46.06
C MET A 393 6.80 44.51 46.17
N THR A 394 7.68 44.12 47.09
CA THR A 394 7.78 42.87 47.85
C THR A 394 6.44 42.40 48.43
N PRO A 395 6.32 41.09 48.75
CA PRO A 395 5.52 40.66 49.89
C PRO A 395 6.38 39.92 50.93
N GLU A 396 6.49 40.50 52.14
CA GLU A 396 6.74 39.81 53.42
C GLU A 396 5.37 39.64 54.13
N SER A 397 4.99 38.41 54.50
CA SER A 397 5.01 37.82 55.86
C SER A 397 4.01 38.39 56.89
N ASP A 398 3.05 37.54 57.30
CA ASP A 398 2.68 37.15 58.68
C ASP A 398 1.29 36.46 58.67
N ALA A 399 1.14 35.17 59.05
CA ALA A 399 0.94 34.60 60.40
C ALA A 399 -0.36 35.12 61.09
N ALA A 400 -1.27 34.36 61.72
CA ALA A 400 -1.41 32.96 62.15
C ALA A 400 -2.88 32.68 62.63
N ALA A 401 -3.12 31.44 63.12
CA ALA A 401 -4.28 30.86 63.87
C ALA A 401 -5.30 30.07 63.00
N GLU A 402 -5.35 28.73 62.99
CA GLU A 402 -5.54 27.68 64.03
C GLU A 402 -7.02 27.38 64.32
N THR A 403 -7.52 26.24 63.81
CA THR A 403 -8.55 25.37 64.43
C THR A 403 -8.46 23.93 63.89
N GLU A 404 -8.72 22.98 64.80
CA GLU A 404 -8.46 21.53 64.82
C GLU A 404 -9.28 20.66 63.84
N PRO A 405 -8.85 19.41 63.56
CA PRO A 405 -9.71 18.36 63.01
C PRO A 405 -10.17 17.35 64.09
N GLU A 406 -11.45 16.96 64.02
CA GLU A 406 -12.08 15.92 64.84
C GLU A 406 -11.60 14.50 64.51
N THR A 407 -11.47 13.72 65.58
CA THR A 407 -11.06 12.32 65.70
C THR A 407 -12.22 11.32 65.49
N VAL A 408 -11.92 10.14 64.94
CA VAL A 408 -12.75 8.92 65.10
C VAL A 408 -11.87 7.80 65.71
N PRO A 409 -12.33 7.04 66.72
CA PRO A 409 -11.46 6.26 67.60
C PRO A 409 -11.29 4.79 67.21
N GLU A 410 -10.11 4.25 67.51
CA GLU A 410 -9.86 2.82 67.71
C GLU A 410 -10.10 2.44 69.19
N THR A 411 -10.78 1.31 69.42
CA THR A 411 -10.79 0.50 70.64
C THR A 411 -11.10 -0.94 70.21
N GLY A 412 -10.55 -2.03 70.73
CA GLY A 412 -9.63 -2.23 71.85
C GLY A 412 -9.13 -3.68 71.88
N VAL A 413 -8.14 -3.92 72.72
CA VAL A 413 -7.50 -5.21 73.01
C VAL A 413 -8.30 -5.97 74.08
N ASP A 414 -8.43 -7.29 73.94
CA ASP A 414 -8.53 -8.20 75.09
C ASP A 414 -7.75 -9.49 74.82
N SER A 415 -7.17 -10.04 75.88
CA SER A 415 -6.23 -11.18 75.93
C SER A 415 -6.87 -12.41 76.60
N ILE A 416 -6.12 -13.54 76.63
CA ILE A 416 -6.29 -14.78 77.45
C ILE A 416 -7.08 -15.88 76.69
N ASP A 417 -6.69 -17.17 76.53
CA ASP A 417 -5.81 -18.10 77.26
C ASP A 417 -5.34 -19.32 76.41
N GLU A 418 -4.43 -20.10 77.00
CA GLU A 418 -3.68 -21.32 76.65
C GLU A 418 -4.30 -22.48 75.81
N SER A 419 -3.46 -23.21 75.05
CA SER A 419 -2.96 -24.58 75.39
C SER A 419 -2.39 -25.38 74.19
N ASP A 420 -1.26 -26.06 74.44
CA ASP A 420 -0.68 -27.28 73.81
C ASP A 420 -0.49 -27.35 72.28
N GLY A 421 0.60 -27.82 71.66
CA GLY A 421 1.75 -28.60 72.08
C GLY A 421 2.35 -29.28 70.82
N ASP A 422 3.63 -29.65 70.90
CA ASP A 422 4.35 -30.67 70.09
C ASP A 422 5.07 -30.29 68.77
N ALA A 423 6.39 -30.17 68.92
CA ALA A 423 7.49 -30.87 68.22
C ALA A 423 7.62 -30.97 66.68
N ALA A 424 8.85 -30.59 66.27
CA ALA A 424 9.76 -31.26 65.33
C ALA A 424 9.50 -31.16 63.80
N ALA A 425 10.38 -30.44 63.10
CA ALA A 425 11.55 -30.99 62.40
C ALA A 425 12.01 -30.05 61.26
N ALA A 426 13.28 -29.64 61.32
CA ALA A 426 13.96 -28.88 60.29
C ALA A 426 14.72 -29.82 59.33
N VAL A 427 14.70 -29.55 58.03
CA VAL A 427 15.74 -29.95 57.06
C VAL A 427 15.84 -28.88 55.95
N PRO A 428 17.04 -28.44 55.49
CA PRO A 428 17.21 -27.18 54.75
C PRO A 428 17.34 -27.35 53.23
N ALA A 429 17.29 -26.18 52.57
CA ALA A 429 17.43 -25.95 51.13
C ALA A 429 18.85 -26.21 50.58
N THR A 430 18.91 -26.64 49.33
CA THR A 430 20.14 -26.76 48.52
C THR A 430 20.00 -25.93 47.23
N GLU A 431 20.94 -24.98 47.04
CA GLU A 431 21.19 -24.23 45.80
C GLU A 431 21.76 -25.13 44.69
N PRO A 432 21.49 -24.84 43.39
CA PRO A 432 22.19 -25.47 42.28
C PRO A 432 23.37 -24.63 41.79
N THR A 433 24.52 -25.29 41.62
CA THR A 433 25.79 -24.77 41.12
C THR A 433 25.89 -24.86 39.58
N LEU A 434 26.42 -23.80 38.96
CA LEU A 434 26.75 -23.69 37.53
C LEU A 434 27.98 -24.55 37.15
N PRO A 435 28.02 -25.19 35.96
CA PRO A 435 29.23 -25.84 35.46
C PRO A 435 30.13 -24.89 34.66
N THR A 436 31.43 -24.99 34.96
CA THR A 436 32.56 -24.24 34.38
C THR A 436 33.03 -24.85 33.06
N GLN A 437 33.40 -24.02 32.08
CA GLN A 437 34.07 -24.41 30.84
C GLN A 437 35.52 -24.90 31.07
N PRO A 438 36.08 -25.77 30.22
CA PRO A 438 37.52 -26.04 30.18
C PRO A 438 38.26 -25.21 29.12
N GLU A 439 39.33 -24.55 29.54
CA GLU A 439 40.37 -23.95 28.69
C GLU A 439 41.30 -25.01 28.06
N ALA A 440 41.91 -24.59 26.95
CA ALA A 440 42.75 -25.35 26.04
C ALA A 440 44.10 -25.85 26.59
N LEU A 441 44.61 -26.95 26.01
CA LEU A 441 46.03 -27.28 25.99
C LEU A 441 46.46 -27.71 24.57
N PHE A 442 47.49 -27.04 24.08
CA PHE A 442 48.32 -27.37 22.92
C PHE A 442 49.16 -28.64 23.16
N ALA A 443 49.41 -29.40 22.09
CA ALA A 443 50.69 -30.03 21.67
C ALA A 443 50.49 -31.47 21.14
N GLY A 444 50.95 -31.71 19.90
CA GLY A 444 51.07 -33.03 19.27
C GLY A 444 50.69 -33.05 17.82
#